data_AF-A0A350MQR6-F1
#
_entry.id   AF-A0A350MQR6-F1
#
_cell.length_a   1.000
_cell.length_b   1.000
_cell.length_c   1.000
_cell.angle_alpha   90.00
_cell.angle_beta   90.00
_cell.angle_gamma   90.00
#
_symmetry.space_group_name_H-M   'P 1'
#
loop_
_entity.id
_entity.type
_entity.pdbx_description
1 polymer ?
#
loop_
_entity_poly.entity_id
_entity_poly.type
_entity_poly.pdbx_seq_one_letter_code
_entity_poly.pdbx_strand_id
1 'polypeptide(L)'
;NFGLREAEFCISLISKLRARGISAEIYPESSKLKKQLAYANSNGIPYVVIVGEDEINSSFVTLRNMTSGTQQKLTTEEFFERMAKG
;
A
#
# COMPACT_ATOMS: atom_id res chain seq x y z
N ASN A 1 15.50 4.18 1.59
CA ASN A 1 16.07 3.20 0.65
C ASN A 1 15.01 2.14 0.51
N PHE A 2 14.38 1.97 -0.65
CA PHE A 2 13.41 0.89 -0.83
C PHE A 2 14.22 -0.41 -0.87
N GLY A 3 14.31 -1.10 0.26
CA GLY A 3 15.07 -2.32 0.42
C GLY A 3 14.44 -3.48 -0.34
N LEU A 4 15.25 -4.54 -0.55
CA LEU A 4 14.79 -5.78 -1.17
C LEU A 4 13.57 -6.37 -0.46
N ARG A 5 13.53 -6.26 0.89
CA ARG A 5 12.44 -6.78 1.72
C ARG A 5 11.13 -6.05 1.48
N GLU A 6 11.16 -4.72 1.42
CA GLU A 6 9.96 -3.93 1.11
C GLU A 6 9.41 -4.26 -0.29
N ALA A 7 10.30 -4.39 -1.27
CA ALA A 7 9.91 -4.78 -2.62
C ALA A 7 9.24 -6.16 -2.65
N GLU A 8 9.84 -7.19 -2.04
CA GLU A 8 9.28 -8.54 -1.98
C GLU A 8 7.91 -8.56 -1.28
N PHE A 9 7.78 -7.86 -0.15
CA PHE A 9 6.52 -7.79 0.58
C PHE A 9 5.43 -7.10 -0.25
N CYS A 10 5.75 -5.98 -0.89
CA CYS A 10 4.80 -5.27 -1.75
C CYS A 10 4.39 -6.11 -2.96
N ILE A 11 5.32 -6.83 -3.59
CA ILE A 11 5.02 -7.71 -4.73
C ILE A 11 4.09 -8.85 -4.30
N SER A 12 4.32 -9.43 -3.11
CA SER A 12 3.45 -10.44 -2.52
C SER A 12 2.05 -9.91 -2.24
N LEU A 13 1.95 -8.69 -1.70
CA LEU A 13 0.69 -7.97 -1.50
C LEU A 13 -0.07 -7.75 -2.80
N ILE A 14 0.59 -7.21 -3.82
CA ILE A 14 0.00 -6.97 -5.14
C ILE A 14 -0.48 -8.29 -5.75
N SER A 15 0.31 -9.36 -5.66
CA SER A 15 -0.09 -10.66 -6.20
C SER A 15 -1.38 -11.16 -5.54
N LYS A 16 -1.50 -11.00 -4.22
CA LYS A 16 -2.71 -11.35 -3.46
C LYS A 16 -3.90 -10.44 -3.75
N LEU A 17 -3.68 -9.16 -4.08
CA LEU A 17 -4.73 -8.24 -4.52
C LEU A 17 -5.22 -8.61 -5.93
N ARG A 18 -4.29 -8.84 -6.86
CA ARG A 18 -4.60 -9.25 -8.24
C ARG A 18 -5.34 -10.58 -8.29
N ALA A 19 -4.97 -11.54 -7.43
CA ALA A 19 -5.69 -12.81 -7.29
C ALA A 19 -7.16 -12.63 -6.86
N ARG A 20 -7.49 -11.49 -6.22
CA ARG A 20 -8.85 -11.10 -5.83
C ARG A 20 -9.52 -10.16 -6.84
N GLY A 21 -8.91 -9.91 -8.00
CA GLY A 21 -9.42 -8.99 -9.02
C GLY A 21 -9.15 -7.51 -8.75
N ILE A 22 -8.32 -7.19 -7.75
CA ILE A 22 -8.05 -5.82 -7.34
C ILE A 22 -6.76 -5.33 -7.99
N SER A 23 -6.86 -4.27 -8.78
CA SER A 23 -5.70 -3.66 -9.44
C SER A 23 -4.87 -2.87 -8.43
N ALA A 24 -3.58 -3.20 -8.34
CA ALA A 24 -2.63 -2.54 -7.46
C ALA A 24 -1.27 -2.39 -8.15
N GLU A 25 -0.58 -1.29 -7.85
CA GLU A 25 0.71 -0.91 -8.42
C GLU A 25 1.67 -0.46 -7.31
N ILE A 26 2.95 -0.83 -7.44
CA ILE A 26 4.05 -0.33 -6.60
C ILE A 26 4.65 0.87 -7.29
N TYR A 27 4.83 1.95 -6.54
CA TYR A 27 5.64 3.06 -7.01
C TYR A 27 7.12 2.66 -7.00
N PRO A 28 7.79 2.57 -8.16
CA PRO A 28 9.12 1.95 -8.28
C PRO A 28 10.26 2.82 -7.74
N GLU A 29 10.01 4.10 -7.49
CA GLU A 29 11.04 5.03 -7.06
C GLU A 29 11.09 5.19 -5.54
N SER A 30 12.31 5.14 -4.98
CA SER A 30 12.62 5.58 -3.61
C SER A 30 12.53 7.11 -3.46
N SER A 31 11.42 7.70 -3.90
CA SER A 31 11.16 9.13 -3.76
C SER A 31 10.50 9.42 -2.41
N LYS A 32 10.58 10.69 -1.96
CA LYS A 32 9.94 11.12 -0.70
C LYS A 32 8.46 10.73 -0.70
N LEU A 33 7.93 10.27 0.44
CA LEU A 33 6.52 9.88 0.62
C LEU A 33 5.55 10.93 0.02
N LYS A 34 5.85 12.22 0.19
CA LYS A 34 5.06 13.32 -0.37
C LYS A 34 4.89 13.25 -1.90
N LYS A 35 5.92 12.83 -2.65
CA LYS A 35 5.84 12.63 -4.11
C LYS A 35 4.98 11.42 -4.46
N GLN A 36 5.14 10.31 -3.74
CA GLN A 36 4.35 9.10 -3.96
C GLN A 36 2.86 9.36 -3.73
N LEU A 37 2.53 10.07 -2.66
CA LEU A 37 1.16 10.51 -2.38
C LEU A 37 0.62 11.47 -3.44
N ALA A 38 1.42 12.43 -3.89
CA ALA A 38 1.02 13.34 -4.97
C ALA A 38 0.76 12.60 -6.28
N TYR A 39 1.60 11.61 -6.63
CA TYR A 39 1.40 10.75 -7.79
C TYR A 39 0.09 9.96 -7.68
N ALA A 40 -0.14 9.29 -6.54
CA ALA A 40 -1.38 8.55 -6.32
C ALA A 40 -2.61 9.45 -6.44
N ASN A 41 -2.56 10.64 -5.83
CA ASN A 41 -3.63 11.63 -5.94
C ASN A 41 -3.86 12.08 -7.39
N SER A 42 -2.79 12.35 -8.14
CA SER A 42 -2.86 12.79 -9.53
C SER A 42 -3.39 11.70 -10.47
N ASN A 43 -3.19 10.42 -10.14
CA ASN A 43 -3.76 9.28 -10.86
C ASN A 43 -5.17 8.93 -10.39
N GLY A 44 -5.76 9.69 -9.46
CA GLY A 44 -7.09 9.42 -8.91
C GLY A 44 -7.15 8.14 -8.07
N ILE A 45 -6.01 7.68 -7.53
CA ILE A 45 -5.96 6.48 -6.70
C ILE A 45 -6.61 6.80 -5.33
N PRO A 46 -7.70 6.12 -4.95
CA PRO A 46 -8.43 6.41 -3.72
C PRO A 46 -7.70 5.95 -2.45
N TYR A 47 -6.88 4.91 -2.56
CA TYR A 47 -6.21 4.27 -1.43
C TYR A 47 -4.73 4.05 -1.71
N VAL A 48 -3.88 4.44 -0.76
CA VAL A 48 -2.44 4.22 -0.80
C VAL A 48 -2.04 3.38 0.39
N VAL A 49 -1.29 2.31 0.15
CA VAL A 49 -0.70 1.49 1.21
C VAL A 49 0.76 1.91 1.38
N ILE A 50 1.14 2.19 2.62
CA ILE A 50 2.51 2.50 3.00
C ILE A 50 3.05 1.28 3.76
N VAL A 51 4.17 0.75 3.26
CA VAL A 51 4.89 -0.37 3.85
C VAL A 51 6.34 0.08 4.09
N GLY A 52 6.73 0.18 5.36
CA GLY A 52 8.11 0.35 5.78
C GLY A 52 8.67 -0.92 6.42
N GLU A 53 9.91 -0.85 6.88
CA GLU A 53 10.58 -1.95 7.58
C GLU A 53 9.85 -2.31 8.90
N ASP A 54 9.41 -1.31 9.66
CA ASP A 54 8.63 -1.48 10.89
C ASP A 54 7.30 -2.21 10.66
N GLU A 55 6.58 -1.83 9.60
CA GLU A 55 5.34 -2.47 9.15
C GLU A 55 5.55 -3.94 8.83
N ILE A 56 6.59 -4.26 8.06
CA ILE A 56 6.91 -5.65 7.67
C ILE A 56 7.25 -6.48 8.90
N ASN A 57 8.12 -5.97 9.77
CA ASN A 57 8.48 -6.67 11.01
C ASN A 57 7.28 -6.91 11.92
N SER A 58 6.32 -5.98 11.92
CA SER A 58 5.12 -6.07 12.76
C SER A 58 3.92 -6.73 12.06
N SER A 59 4.04 -7.14 10.78
CA SER A 59 2.93 -7.66 9.95
C SER A 59 1.72 -6.72 9.81
N PHE A 60 1.95 -5.41 9.94
CA PHE A 60 0.94 -4.38 9.72
C PHE A 60 1.20 -3.64 8.42
N VAL A 61 0.17 -2.96 7.92
CA VAL A 61 0.28 -2.02 6.81
C VAL A 61 -0.47 -0.74 7.14
N THR A 62 0.03 0.38 6.65
CA THR A 62 -0.65 1.66 6.85
C THR A 62 -1.46 1.99 5.60
N LEU A 63 -2.79 1.88 5.70
CA LEU A 63 -3.71 2.26 4.64
C LEU A 63 -4.07 3.74 4.77
N ARG A 64 -3.77 4.52 3.76
CA ARG A 64 -4.15 5.92 3.64
C ARG A 64 -5.28 6.08 2.64
N ASN A 65 -6.36 6.70 3.07
CA ASN A 65 -7.43 7.14 2.19
C ASN A 65 -7.07 8.52 1.64
N MET A 66 -6.96 8.64 0.32
CA MET A 66 -6.62 9.88 -0.37
C MET A 66 -7.80 10.85 -0.45
N THR A 67 -9.04 10.34 -0.38
CA THR A 67 -10.27 11.12 -0.38
C THR A 67 -10.50 11.83 0.95
N SER A 68 -10.36 11.12 2.08
CA SER A 68 -10.56 11.70 3.42
C SER A 68 -9.27 12.22 4.06
N GLY A 69 -8.10 11.81 3.56
CA GLY A 69 -6.81 12.07 4.18
C GLY A 69 -6.53 11.23 5.43
N THR A 70 -7.42 10.31 5.81
CA THR A 70 -7.26 9.49 7.03
C THR A 70 -6.28 8.33 6.81
N GLN A 71 -5.46 8.06 7.82
CA GLN A 71 -4.53 6.94 7.82
C GLN A 71 -4.97 5.93 8.88
N GLN A 72 -4.97 4.65 8.53
CA GLN A 72 -5.35 3.55 9.41
C GLN A 72 -4.27 2.48 9.34
N LYS A 73 -3.82 2.03 10.51
CA LYS A 73 -2.92 0.87 10.61
C LYS A 73 -3.79 -0.38 10.69
N LEU A 74 -3.66 -1.23 9.69
CA LEU A 74 -4.42 -2.47 9.56
C LEU A 74 -3.45 -3.63 9.57
N THR A 75 -3.87 -4.80 10.04
CA THR A 75 -3.12 -6.03 9.79
C THR A 75 -3.17 -6.35 8.31
N THR A 76 -2.23 -7.17 7.85
CA THR A 76 -2.24 -7.64 6.47
C THR A 76 -3.57 -8.33 6.11
N GLU A 77 -4.19 -9.06 7.04
CA GLU A 77 -5.51 -9.68 6.88
C GLU A 77 -6.64 -8.66 6.77
N GLU A 78 -6.74 -7.72 7.72
CA GLU A 78 -7.77 -6.67 7.70
C GLU A 78 -7.68 -5.81 6.44
N PHE A 79 -6.46 -5.54 5.98
CA PHE A 79 -6.23 -4.86 4.72
C PHE A 79 -6.85 -5.61 3.54
N PHE A 80 -6.61 -6.92 3.43
CA PHE A 80 -7.20 -7.71 2.34
C PHE A 80 -8.73 -7.77 2.44
N GLU A 81 -9.29 -7.90 3.63
CA GLU A 81 -10.75 -7.86 3.82
C GLU A 81 -11.34 -6.52 3.39
N ARG A 82 -10.66 -5.42 3.73
CA ARG A 82 -11.12 -4.07 3.38
C ARG A 82 -11.06 -3.81 1.87
N MET A 83 -10.02 -4.33 1.21
CA MET A 83 -9.89 -4.22 -0.24
C MET A 83 -10.85 -5.17 -0.98
N ALA A 84 -11.17 -6.34 -0.42
CA ALA A 84 -12.09 -7.31 -1.02
C ALA A 84 -13.57 -6.92 -0.96
N LYS A 85 -13.95 -5.99 -0.06
CA LYS A 85 -15.33 -5.49 0.07
C LYS A 85 -15.67 -4.32 -0.87
N GLY A 86 -14.75 -3.95 -1.77
CA GLY A 86 -14.89 -2.85 -2.72
C GLY A 86 -15.45 -3.28 -4.07
#